data_AF-A0A2D8EX00-F1
#
_entry.id   AF-A0A2D8EX00-F1
#
_cell.length_a   1.000
_cell.length_b   1.000
_cell.length_c   1.000
_cell.angle_alpha   90.00
_cell.angle_beta   90.00
_cell.angle_gamma   90.00
#
_symmetry.space_group_name_H-M   'P 1'
#
loop_
_entity.id
_entity.type
_entity.pdbx_description
1 polymer ?
#
loop_
_entity_poly.entity_id
_entity_poly.type
_entity_poly.pdbx_seq_one_letter_code
_entity_poly.pdbx_strand_id
1 'polypeptide(L)'
;MTLPTGVLLASMVLGVLYGTAFCWRPHSLLKLIVKTGSTALLALWAYLLGGPVLLVAGLALSSLGDFFLEADENDKFLLPGMGAFFAAHVTYIALFWALPQADRTLLILAAQIGLIACGVVFIRWLAPWVTKGMRLPVIGYGGIILMMGAAALRLEPAYLLVLLGALMFIASDVILSFQLFVRPADAPKPALPSIALWFLYYGGQALIAWGVLSNLA
;
A
#
# COMPACT_ATOMS: atom_id res chain seq x y z
N MET A 1 15.88 1.14 -25.41
CA MET A 1 15.16 1.20 -24.12
C MET A 1 15.95 2.09 -23.18
N THR A 2 15.34 3.12 -22.58
CA THR A 2 16.05 3.95 -21.57
C THR A 2 16.15 3.18 -20.25
N LEU A 3 17.11 3.56 -19.40
CA LEU A 3 17.28 2.93 -18.08
C LEU A 3 16.00 3.00 -17.22
N PRO A 4 15.28 4.15 -17.11
CA PRO A 4 14.03 4.21 -16.35
C PRO A 4 12.95 3.26 -16.89
N THR A 5 12.79 3.16 -18.22
CA THR A 5 11.83 2.24 -18.83
C THR A 5 12.18 0.78 -18.50
N GLY A 6 13.46 0.41 -18.53
CA GLY A 6 13.90 -0.94 -18.16
C GLY A 6 13.59 -1.29 -16.71
N VAL A 7 13.82 -0.35 -15.79
CA VAL A 7 13.56 -0.53 -14.36
C VAL A 7 12.05 -0.70 -14.10
N LEU A 8 11.20 0.10 -14.74
CA LEU A 8 9.76 -0.05 -14.63
C LEU A 8 9.28 -1.40 -15.17
N LEU A 9 9.75 -1.83 -16.34
CA LEU A 9 9.38 -3.12 -16.91
C LEU A 9 9.81 -4.27 -15.99
N ALA A 10 11.02 -4.22 -15.42
CA ALA A 10 11.47 -5.20 -14.45
C ALA A 10 10.58 -5.23 -13.20
N SER A 11 10.23 -4.05 -12.66
CA SER A 11 9.26 -3.90 -11.56
C SER A 11 7.94 -4.61 -11.88
N MET A 12 7.36 -4.31 -13.05
CA MET A 12 6.08 -4.89 -13.49
C MET A 12 6.16 -6.39 -13.69
N VAL A 13 7.25 -6.90 -14.28
CA VAL A 13 7.47 -8.34 -14.46
C VAL A 13 7.53 -9.05 -13.10
N LEU A 14 8.29 -8.51 -12.14
CA LEU A 14 8.33 -9.07 -10.78
C LEU A 14 6.96 -8.99 -10.10
N GLY A 15 6.23 -7.87 -10.26
CA GLY A 15 4.89 -7.71 -9.72
C GLY A 15 3.89 -8.73 -10.27
N VAL A 16 3.86 -8.92 -11.59
CA VAL A 16 3.01 -9.94 -12.23
C VAL A 16 3.43 -11.35 -11.82
N LEU A 17 4.74 -11.62 -11.78
CA LEU A 17 5.27 -12.91 -11.35
C LEU A 17 4.87 -13.24 -9.92
N TYR A 18 4.99 -12.29 -8.98
CA TYR A 18 4.53 -12.50 -7.61
C TYR A 18 3.04 -12.79 -7.56
N GLY A 19 2.24 -11.95 -8.23
CA GLY A 19 0.78 -12.05 -8.24
C GLY A 19 0.24 -13.32 -8.87
N THR A 20 0.94 -13.90 -9.85
CA THR A 20 0.45 -15.08 -10.61
C THR A 20 1.16 -16.39 -10.28
N ALA A 21 2.27 -16.35 -9.54
CA ALA A 21 3.03 -17.56 -9.24
C ALA A 21 3.36 -17.72 -7.75
N PHE A 22 3.43 -16.66 -6.95
CA PHE A 22 3.99 -16.75 -5.60
C PHE A 22 3.05 -16.36 -4.46
N CYS A 23 2.13 -15.42 -4.63
CA CYS A 23 1.49 -14.74 -3.50
C CYS A 23 0.73 -15.66 -2.53
N TRP A 24 0.21 -16.79 -3.01
CA TRP A 24 -0.48 -17.81 -2.20
C TRP A 24 0.40 -19.00 -1.78
N ARG A 25 1.63 -19.09 -2.28
CA ARG A 25 2.55 -20.18 -1.96
C ARG A 25 3.19 -19.99 -0.58
N PRO A 26 3.69 -21.08 0.04
CA PRO A 26 4.51 -21.00 1.24
C PRO A 26 5.71 -20.07 1.08
N HIS A 27 6.31 -19.69 2.20
CA HIS A 27 7.49 -18.84 2.22
C HIS A 27 8.66 -19.46 1.42
N SER A 28 9.41 -18.60 0.73
CA SER A 28 10.68 -18.95 0.10
C SER A 28 11.50 -17.68 -0.15
N LEU A 29 12.84 -17.82 -0.18
CA LEU A 29 13.73 -16.70 -0.47
C LEU A 29 13.43 -16.03 -1.82
N LEU A 30 13.08 -16.82 -2.84
CA LEU A 30 12.72 -16.28 -4.15
C LEU A 30 11.44 -15.44 -4.07
N LYS A 31 10.42 -15.90 -3.35
CA LYS A 31 9.18 -15.14 -3.13
C LYS A 31 9.45 -13.79 -2.46
N LEU A 32 10.29 -13.79 -1.43
CA LEU A 32 10.74 -12.58 -0.74
C LEU A 32 11.40 -11.61 -1.71
N ILE A 33 12.39 -12.07 -2.48
CA ILE A 33 13.11 -11.24 -3.46
C ILE A 33 12.17 -10.67 -4.52
N VAL A 34 11.26 -11.49 -5.08
CA VAL A 34 10.34 -11.05 -6.13
C VAL A 34 9.38 -9.97 -5.58
N LYS A 35 8.81 -10.17 -4.38
CA LYS A 35 7.87 -9.23 -3.76
C LYS A 35 8.53 -7.91 -3.38
N THR A 36 9.63 -7.99 -2.63
CA THR A 36 10.36 -6.79 -2.18
C THR A 36 10.96 -6.06 -3.38
N GLY A 37 11.51 -6.82 -4.33
CA GLY A 37 12.13 -6.31 -5.55
C GLY A 37 11.16 -5.57 -6.46
N SER A 38 9.90 -6.01 -6.58
CA SER A 38 8.92 -5.27 -7.40
C SER A 38 8.72 -3.85 -6.88
N THR A 39 8.47 -3.68 -5.58
CA THR A 39 8.23 -2.34 -5.02
C THR A 39 9.53 -1.51 -4.92
N ALA A 40 10.68 -2.15 -4.69
CA ALA A 40 11.98 -1.48 -4.67
C ALA A 40 12.35 -0.90 -6.05
N LEU A 41 12.10 -1.66 -7.12
CA LEU A 41 12.34 -1.18 -8.47
C LEU A 41 11.38 -0.05 -8.85
N LEU A 42 10.14 -0.07 -8.34
CA LEU A 42 9.21 1.05 -8.51
C LEU A 42 9.73 2.33 -7.82
N ALA A 43 10.30 2.21 -6.62
CA ALA A 43 10.96 3.32 -5.93
C ALA A 43 12.16 3.86 -6.73
N LEU A 44 13.00 2.95 -7.25
CA LEU A 44 14.13 3.32 -8.10
C LEU A 44 13.69 4.00 -9.39
N TRP A 45 12.62 3.51 -10.02
CA TRP A 45 12.03 4.14 -11.20
C TRP A 45 11.61 5.58 -10.93
N ALA A 46 10.89 5.82 -9.82
CA ALA A 46 10.48 7.16 -9.42
C ALA A 46 11.69 8.08 -9.16
N TYR A 47 12.74 7.55 -8.53
CA TYR A 47 13.99 8.29 -8.31
C TYR A 47 14.69 8.67 -9.62
N LEU A 48 14.79 7.74 -10.57
CA LEU A 48 15.46 7.95 -11.85
C LEU A 48 14.72 8.97 -12.75
N LEU A 49 13.42 9.15 -12.55
CA LEU A 49 12.63 10.18 -13.22
C LEU A 49 12.68 11.54 -12.50
N GLY A 50 13.48 11.68 -11.44
CA GLY A 50 13.57 12.94 -10.68
C GLY A 50 12.33 13.20 -9.83
N GLY A 51 11.60 12.15 -9.44
CA GLY A 51 10.41 12.26 -8.61
C GLY A 51 10.67 12.86 -7.23
N PRO A 52 9.62 13.35 -6.54
CA PRO A 52 9.77 13.95 -5.23
C PRO A 52 10.35 12.95 -4.22
N VAL A 53 11.23 13.43 -3.33
CA VAL A 53 11.87 12.58 -2.31
C VAL A 53 10.83 11.84 -1.46
N LEU A 54 9.70 12.49 -1.14
CA LEU A 54 8.62 11.87 -0.38
C LEU A 54 7.96 10.68 -1.11
N LEU A 55 7.85 10.73 -2.44
CA LEU A 55 7.34 9.61 -3.24
C LEU A 55 8.32 8.43 -3.19
N VAL A 56 9.60 8.69 -3.42
CA VAL A 56 10.65 7.66 -3.40
C VAL A 56 10.75 7.03 -2.01
N ALA A 57 10.70 7.84 -0.96
CA ALA A 57 10.71 7.36 0.42
C ALA A 57 9.50 6.48 0.73
N GLY A 58 8.29 6.87 0.32
CA GLY A 58 7.09 6.06 0.52
C GLY A 58 7.14 4.70 -0.17
N LEU A 59 7.63 4.66 -1.41
CA LEU A 59 7.81 3.41 -2.14
C LEU A 59 8.90 2.53 -1.51
N ALA A 60 10.03 3.12 -1.09
CA ALA A 60 11.11 2.39 -0.43
C ALA A 60 10.68 1.81 0.93
N LEU A 61 9.95 2.60 1.74
CA LEU A 61 9.36 2.15 3.00
C LEU A 61 8.30 1.06 2.79
N SER A 62 7.52 1.15 1.71
CA SER A 62 6.56 0.11 1.33
C SER A 62 7.28 -1.19 0.94
N SER A 63 8.38 -1.10 0.19
CA SER A 63 9.22 -2.27 -0.12
C SER A 63 9.85 -2.89 1.13
N LEU A 64 10.27 -2.08 2.11
CA LEU A 64 10.73 -2.57 3.40
C LEU A 64 9.60 -3.26 4.20
N GLY A 65 8.38 -2.73 4.12
CA GLY A 65 7.18 -3.38 4.65
C GLY A 65 6.93 -4.74 3.99
N ASP A 66 7.04 -4.82 2.66
CA ASP A 66 6.91 -6.06 1.90
C ASP A 66 7.93 -7.12 2.35
N PHE A 67 9.17 -6.70 2.59
CA PHE A 67 10.24 -7.55 3.12
C PHE A 67 9.87 -8.12 4.49
N PHE A 68 9.51 -7.26 5.44
CA PHE A 68 9.16 -7.72 6.79
C PHE A 68 7.95 -8.65 6.80
N LEU A 69 6.88 -8.31 6.08
CA LEU A 69 5.68 -9.15 6.05
C LEU A 69 5.91 -10.50 5.36
N GLU A 70 6.81 -10.56 4.37
CA GLU A 70 7.09 -11.83 3.69
C GLU A 70 8.13 -12.67 4.42
N ALA A 71 9.06 -12.05 5.16
CA ALA A 71 10.01 -12.73 6.04
C ALA A 71 9.37 -13.24 7.34
N ASP A 72 8.11 -12.91 7.61
CA ASP A 72 7.44 -13.26 8.86
C ASP A 72 6.94 -14.70 8.87
N GLU A 73 7.80 -15.62 9.33
CA GLU A 73 7.43 -17.03 9.54
C GLU A 73 6.98 -17.33 10.98
N ASN A 74 7.22 -16.43 11.94
CA ASN A 74 7.02 -16.67 13.38
C ASN A 74 6.37 -15.48 14.12
N ASP A 75 5.57 -14.67 13.43
CA ASP A 75 4.90 -13.46 13.96
C ASP A 75 5.83 -12.41 14.59
N LYS A 76 7.12 -12.42 14.23
CA LYS A 76 8.14 -11.48 14.75
C LYS A 76 8.23 -10.21 13.90
N PHE A 77 7.95 -10.32 12.61
CA PHE A 77 8.15 -9.25 11.65
C PHE A 77 6.86 -8.53 11.25
N LEU A 78 5.68 -9.01 11.69
CA LEU A 78 4.41 -8.33 11.47
C LEU A 78 4.44 -6.87 11.97
N LEU A 79 4.85 -6.64 13.22
CA LEU A 79 4.86 -5.29 13.80
C LEU A 79 5.89 -4.36 13.11
N PRO A 80 7.15 -4.77 12.87
CA PRO A 80 8.07 -4.03 12.02
C PRO A 80 7.53 -3.72 10.62
N GLY A 81 6.87 -4.70 9.98
CA GLY A 81 6.25 -4.52 8.66
C GLY A 81 5.13 -3.48 8.68
N MET A 82 4.24 -3.56 9.66
CA MET A 82 3.22 -2.53 9.89
C MET A 82 3.83 -1.16 10.16
N GLY A 83 4.94 -1.09 10.90
CA GLY A 83 5.67 0.16 11.14
C GLY A 83 6.27 0.76 9.88
N ALA A 84 6.87 -0.06 9.01
CA ALA A 84 7.41 0.38 7.72
C ALA A 84 6.32 0.92 6.79
N PHE A 85 5.20 0.18 6.68
CA PHE A 85 4.05 0.67 5.92
C PHE A 85 3.43 1.91 6.56
N PHE A 86 3.31 1.99 7.89
CA PHE A 86 2.83 3.20 8.57
C PHE A 86 3.67 4.43 8.18
N ALA A 87 5.00 4.28 8.22
CA ALA A 87 5.92 5.34 7.79
C ALA A 87 5.75 5.70 6.31
N ALA A 88 5.52 4.71 5.43
CA ALA A 88 5.20 4.96 4.02
C ALA A 88 3.94 5.84 3.88
N HIS A 89 2.87 5.53 4.61
CA HIS A 89 1.64 6.33 4.59
C HIS A 89 1.88 7.76 5.09
N VAL A 90 2.71 7.96 6.12
CA VAL A 90 3.12 9.31 6.57
C VAL A 90 3.80 10.07 5.43
N THR A 91 4.72 9.45 4.69
CA THR A 91 5.38 10.11 3.56
C THR A 91 4.42 10.42 2.41
N TYR A 92 3.44 9.54 2.13
CA TYR A 92 2.41 9.80 1.13
C TYR A 92 1.46 10.92 1.54
N ILE A 93 1.06 10.99 2.81
CA ILE A 93 0.25 12.11 3.32
C ILE A 93 1.00 13.43 3.15
N ALA A 94 2.27 13.48 3.57
CA ALA A 94 3.10 14.67 3.42
C ALA A 94 3.25 15.08 1.94
N LEU A 95 3.45 14.10 1.05
CA LEU A 95 3.48 14.33 -0.40
C LEU A 95 2.16 14.90 -0.90
N PHE A 96 1.02 14.28 -0.57
CA PHE A 96 -0.28 14.68 -1.08
C PHE A 96 -0.68 16.08 -0.59
N TRP A 97 -0.27 16.47 0.63
CA TRP A 97 -0.48 17.83 1.11
C TRP A 97 0.39 18.87 0.40
N ALA A 98 1.54 18.48 -0.14
CA ALA A 98 2.42 19.35 -0.91
C ALA A 98 2.02 19.47 -2.40
N LEU A 99 1.16 18.57 -2.89
CA LEU A 99 0.61 18.63 -4.26
C LEU A 99 -0.57 19.61 -4.34
N PRO A 100 -0.89 20.12 -5.55
CA PRO A 100 -2.07 20.94 -5.78
C PRO A 100 -3.36 20.27 -5.28
N GLN A 101 -4.12 21.03 -4.49
CA GLN A 101 -5.37 20.56 -3.91
C GLN A 101 -6.55 21.27 -4.55
N ALA A 102 -7.61 20.51 -4.82
CA ALA A 102 -8.88 21.06 -5.26
C ALA A 102 -9.48 22.02 -4.21
N ASP A 103 -10.51 22.77 -4.57
CA ASP A 103 -11.28 23.54 -3.60
C ASP A 103 -12.02 22.64 -2.61
N ARG A 104 -12.30 23.18 -1.41
CA ARG A 104 -13.09 22.46 -0.42
C ARG A 104 -14.56 22.51 -0.83
N THR A 105 -15.07 21.38 -1.31
CA THR A 105 -16.49 21.21 -1.64
C THR A 105 -17.19 20.34 -0.60
N LEU A 106 -18.52 20.49 -0.50
CA LEU A 106 -19.34 19.58 0.33
C LEU A 106 -19.20 18.12 -0.11
N LEU A 107 -18.99 17.86 -1.41
CA LEU A 107 -18.79 16.52 -1.94
C LEU A 107 -17.49 15.89 -1.43
N ILE A 108 -16.37 16.63 -1.47
CA ILE A 108 -15.08 16.14 -0.95
C ILE A 108 -15.19 15.90 0.56
N LEU A 109 -15.80 16.83 1.30
CA LEU A 109 -15.99 16.68 2.74
C LEU A 109 -16.85 15.44 3.07
N ALA A 110 -17.96 15.24 2.34
CA ALA A 110 -18.82 14.07 2.51
C ALA A 110 -18.08 12.76 2.18
N ALA A 111 -17.27 12.75 1.11
CA ALA A 111 -16.45 11.59 0.76
C ALA A 111 -15.39 11.26 1.83
N GLN A 112 -14.73 12.28 2.39
CA GLN A 112 -13.79 12.11 3.50
C GLN A 112 -14.48 11.57 4.75
N ILE A 113 -15.60 12.17 5.16
CA ILE A 113 -16.39 11.69 6.31
C ILE A 113 -16.85 10.26 6.09
N GLY A 114 -17.37 9.94 4.90
CA GLY A 114 -17.79 8.60 4.52
C GLY A 114 -16.65 7.59 4.62
N LEU A 115 -15.48 7.91 4.07
CA LEU A 115 -14.29 7.07 4.16
C LEU A 115 -13.87 6.80 5.61
N ILE A 116 -13.76 7.87 6.42
CA ILE A 116 -13.38 7.73 7.84
C ILE A 116 -14.43 6.93 8.61
N ALA A 117 -15.72 7.20 8.41
CA ALA A 117 -16.80 6.49 9.09
C ALA A 117 -16.79 4.99 8.74
N CYS A 118 -16.68 4.64 7.45
CA CYS A 118 -16.56 3.25 7.00
C CYS A 118 -15.33 2.57 7.62
N GLY A 119 -14.19 3.26 7.65
CA GLY A 119 -12.96 2.75 8.26
C GLY A 119 -13.09 2.51 9.76
N VAL A 120 -13.71 3.44 10.51
CA VAL A 120 -13.96 3.29 11.95
C VAL A 120 -14.89 2.11 12.22
N VAL A 121 -15.98 1.98 11.45
CA VAL A 121 -16.90 0.84 11.56
C VAL A 121 -16.16 -0.48 11.29
N PHE A 122 -15.34 -0.53 10.24
CA PHE A 122 -14.55 -1.70 9.90
C PHE A 122 -13.54 -2.08 10.99
N ILE A 123 -12.74 -1.13 11.47
CA ILE A 123 -11.74 -1.37 12.54
C ILE A 123 -12.43 -1.85 13.82
N ARG A 124 -13.59 -1.29 14.16
CA ARG A 124 -14.38 -1.71 15.33
C ARG A 124 -14.96 -3.10 15.18
N TRP A 125 -15.37 -3.48 13.97
CA TRP A 125 -15.78 -4.85 13.63
C TRP A 125 -14.60 -5.83 13.66
N LEU A 126 -13.40 -5.40 13.26
CA LEU A 126 -12.18 -6.21 13.25
C LEU A 126 -11.62 -6.46 14.67
N ALA A 127 -11.80 -5.50 15.59
CA ALA A 127 -11.19 -5.52 16.93
C ALA A 127 -11.37 -6.81 17.78
N PRO A 128 -12.52 -7.52 17.73
CA PRO A 128 -12.68 -8.80 18.44
C PRO A 128 -11.74 -9.91 17.94
N TRP A 129 -11.35 -9.86 16.67
CA TRP A 129 -10.47 -10.83 16.02
C TRP A 129 -8.99 -10.56 16.28
N VAL A 130 -8.64 -9.34 16.72
CA VAL A 130 -7.26 -8.92 16.96
C VAL A 130 -6.86 -9.17 18.42
N THR A 131 -5.71 -9.80 18.63
CA THR A 131 -5.12 -10.03 19.95
C THR A 131 -4.91 -8.69 20.69
N LYS A 132 -5.02 -8.70 22.03
CA LYS A 132 -4.98 -7.46 22.83
C LYS A 132 -3.76 -6.59 22.56
N GLY A 133 -2.58 -7.21 22.39
CA GLY A 133 -1.32 -6.50 22.10
C GLY A 133 -1.27 -5.85 20.72
N MET A 134 -2.02 -6.37 19.74
CA MET A 134 -2.02 -5.87 18.36
C MET A 134 -3.12 -4.85 18.07
N ARG A 135 -4.09 -4.66 18.97
CA ARG A 135 -5.21 -3.73 18.74
C ARG A 135 -4.77 -2.29 18.51
N LEU A 136 -3.87 -1.78 19.35
CA LEU A 136 -3.39 -0.40 19.22
C LEU A 136 -2.57 -0.20 17.92
N PRO A 137 -1.62 -1.09 17.58
CA PRO A 137 -0.98 -1.07 16.26
C PRO A 137 -1.98 -1.09 15.09
N VAL A 138 -2.98 -1.96 15.12
CA VAL A 138 -3.99 -2.06 14.04
C VAL A 138 -4.85 -0.80 13.95
N ILE A 139 -5.25 -0.21 15.08
CA ILE A 139 -6.00 1.06 15.09
C ILE A 139 -5.13 2.21 14.55
N GLY A 140 -3.88 2.32 15.00
CA GLY A 140 -2.96 3.35 14.53
C GLY A 140 -2.68 3.22 13.03
N TYR A 141 -2.45 2.00 12.57
CA TYR A 141 -2.28 1.68 11.16
C TYR A 141 -3.52 2.00 10.33
N GLY A 142 -4.70 1.55 10.78
CA GLY A 142 -5.98 1.86 10.14
C GLY A 142 -6.23 3.37 10.07
N GLY A 143 -5.87 4.12 11.11
CA GLY A 143 -5.94 5.57 11.13
C GLY A 143 -5.07 6.23 10.07
N ILE A 144 -3.79 5.85 9.95
CA ILE A 144 -2.87 6.50 9.01
C ILE A 144 -3.25 6.23 7.55
N ILE A 145 -3.69 5.01 7.22
CA ILE A 145 -4.08 4.70 5.84
C ILE A 145 -5.38 5.42 5.43
N LEU A 146 -6.32 5.56 6.37
CA LEU A 146 -7.54 6.35 6.16
C LEU A 146 -7.22 7.85 6.00
N MET A 147 -6.25 8.37 6.76
CA MET A 147 -5.76 9.74 6.59
C MET A 147 -5.09 9.94 5.22
N MET A 148 -4.33 8.96 4.74
CA MET A 148 -3.77 8.98 3.37
C MET A 148 -4.88 9.04 2.33
N GLY A 149 -5.90 8.20 2.43
CA GLY A 149 -7.05 8.24 1.50
C GLY A 149 -7.81 9.57 1.56
N ALA A 150 -8.01 10.12 2.76
CA ALA A 150 -8.64 11.42 2.93
C ALA A 150 -7.80 12.57 2.35
N ALA A 151 -6.47 12.49 2.44
CA ALA A 151 -5.57 13.44 1.78
C ALA A 151 -5.63 13.31 0.26
N ALA A 152 -5.70 12.08 -0.28
CA ALA A 152 -5.82 11.85 -1.72
C ALA A 152 -7.13 12.41 -2.30
N LEU A 153 -8.25 12.35 -1.55
CA LEU A 153 -9.54 12.95 -1.94
C LEU A 153 -9.51 14.48 -2.08
N ARG A 154 -8.48 15.15 -1.55
CA ARG A 154 -8.30 16.61 -1.66
C ARG A 154 -7.49 17.03 -2.88
N LEU A 155 -6.85 16.10 -3.58
CA LEU A 155 -6.01 16.42 -4.73
C LEU A 155 -6.86 16.94 -5.90
N GLU A 156 -6.25 17.76 -6.74
CA GLU A 156 -6.88 18.18 -8.00
C GLU A 156 -7.19 17.00 -8.93
N PRO A 157 -8.17 17.12 -9.85
CA PRO A 157 -8.56 16.05 -10.77
C PRO A 157 -7.42 15.49 -11.62
N ALA A 158 -6.37 16.29 -11.87
CA ALA A 158 -5.16 15.85 -12.57
C ALA A 158 -4.46 14.67 -11.87
N TYR A 159 -4.63 14.54 -10.55
CA TYR A 159 -4.09 13.47 -9.72
C TYR A 159 -5.06 12.30 -9.48
N LEU A 160 -6.04 12.10 -10.38
CA LEU A 160 -7.02 11.00 -10.27
C LEU A 160 -6.35 9.63 -10.09
N LEU A 161 -5.22 9.37 -10.77
CA LEU A 161 -4.48 8.11 -10.61
C LEU A 161 -3.94 7.93 -9.19
N VAL A 162 -3.52 9.01 -8.53
CA VAL A 162 -3.07 8.98 -7.13
C VAL A 162 -4.22 8.63 -6.21
N LEU A 163 -5.41 9.22 -6.42
CA LEU A 163 -6.62 8.87 -5.68
C LEU A 163 -7.00 7.41 -5.88
N LEU A 164 -7.07 6.93 -7.13
CA LEU A 164 -7.37 5.53 -7.43
C LEU A 164 -6.36 4.59 -6.76
N GLY A 165 -5.07 4.92 -6.81
CA GLY A 165 -4.03 4.12 -6.19
C GLY A 165 -4.14 4.09 -4.66
N ALA A 166 -4.45 5.21 -4.02
CA ALA A 166 -4.70 5.28 -2.58
C ALA A 166 -5.90 4.43 -2.15
N LEU A 167 -7.00 4.46 -2.92
CA LEU A 167 -8.19 3.64 -2.65
C LEU A 167 -7.91 2.15 -2.87
N MET A 168 -7.14 1.79 -3.90
CA MET A 168 -6.69 0.41 -4.13
C MET A 168 -5.82 -0.10 -2.98
N PHE A 169 -4.93 0.74 -2.44
CA PHE A 169 -4.12 0.40 -1.27
C PHE A 169 -5.02 0.11 -0.06
N ILE A 170 -5.97 1.00 0.26
CA ILE A 170 -6.96 0.78 1.32
C ILE A 170 -7.69 -0.55 1.14
N ALA A 171 -8.16 -0.85 -0.08
CA ALA A 171 -8.85 -2.09 -0.39
C ALA A 171 -7.96 -3.33 -0.20
N SER A 172 -6.67 -3.24 -0.59
CA SER A 172 -5.71 -4.32 -0.37
C SER A 172 -5.51 -4.62 1.11
N ASP A 173 -5.48 -3.60 1.96
CA ASP A 173 -5.27 -3.74 3.40
C ASP A 173 -6.49 -4.24 4.14
N VAL A 174 -7.69 -3.93 3.65
CA VAL A 174 -8.91 -4.60 4.09
C VAL A 174 -8.74 -6.11 3.89
N ILE A 175 -8.40 -6.57 2.67
CA ILE A 175 -8.19 -8.00 2.39
C ILE A 175 -7.06 -8.59 3.25
N LEU A 176 -5.94 -7.87 3.41
CA LEU A 176 -4.81 -8.30 4.23
C LEU A 176 -5.24 -8.52 5.68
N SER A 177 -6.02 -7.60 6.26
CA SER A 177 -6.49 -7.71 7.64
C SER A 177 -7.36 -8.94 7.89
N PHE A 178 -8.19 -9.33 6.91
CA PHE A 178 -8.93 -10.59 6.98
C PHE A 178 -7.98 -11.79 7.00
N GLN A 179 -6.95 -11.79 6.14
CA GLN A 179 -5.97 -12.88 6.08
C GLN A 179 -5.12 -12.99 7.35
N LEU A 180 -4.80 -11.87 8.00
CA LEU A 180 -3.95 -11.83 9.20
C LEU A 180 -4.71 -12.11 10.49
N PHE A 181 -5.93 -11.57 10.65
CA PHE A 181 -6.59 -11.54 11.96
C PHE A 181 -7.86 -12.37 12.05
N VAL A 182 -8.56 -12.60 10.94
CA VAL A 182 -9.87 -13.27 10.96
C VAL A 182 -9.74 -14.77 10.64
N ARG A 183 -8.74 -15.14 9.84
CA ARG A 183 -8.53 -16.53 9.44
C ARG A 183 -7.78 -17.34 10.52
N PRO A 184 -8.01 -18.67 10.58
CA PRO A 184 -7.18 -19.55 11.40
C PRO A 184 -5.70 -19.47 10.98
N ALA A 185 -4.80 -19.41 11.95
CA ALA A 185 -3.36 -19.21 11.72
C ALA A 185 -2.71 -20.34 10.92
N ASP A 186 -3.26 -21.56 11.00
CA ASP A 186 -2.80 -22.76 10.32
C ASP A 186 -3.42 -22.95 8.91
N ALA A 187 -4.40 -22.12 8.53
CA ALA A 187 -5.08 -22.27 7.26
C ALA A 187 -4.22 -21.74 6.08
N PRO A 188 -4.00 -22.53 5.01
CA PRO A 188 -3.27 -22.09 3.83
C PRO A 188 -3.81 -20.78 3.26
N LYS A 189 -2.94 -19.91 2.72
CA LYS A 189 -3.36 -18.63 2.10
C LYS A 189 -4.25 -18.92 0.88
N PRO A 190 -5.45 -18.32 0.79
CA PRO A 190 -6.37 -18.58 -0.30
C PRO A 190 -5.90 -17.85 -1.55
N ALA A 191 -5.80 -18.56 -2.67
CA ALA A 191 -5.22 -18.01 -3.89
C ALA A 191 -5.92 -16.72 -4.36
N LEU A 192 -7.24 -16.74 -4.52
CA LEU A 192 -7.97 -15.61 -5.09
C LEU A 192 -7.86 -14.32 -4.24
N PRO A 193 -8.08 -14.33 -2.91
CA PRO A 193 -7.85 -13.14 -2.08
C PRO A 193 -6.39 -12.68 -2.07
N SER A 194 -5.41 -13.59 -2.08
CA SER A 194 -3.99 -13.20 -2.14
C SER A 194 -3.60 -12.55 -3.48
N ILE A 195 -4.19 -13.02 -4.59
CA ILE A 195 -4.05 -12.42 -5.92
C ILE A 195 -4.67 -11.02 -5.92
N ALA A 196 -5.94 -10.90 -5.47
CA ALA A 196 -6.67 -9.64 -5.45
C ALA A 196 -5.96 -8.59 -4.58
N LEU A 197 -5.54 -8.99 -3.37
CA LEU A 197 -4.73 -8.16 -2.47
C LEU A 197 -3.50 -7.62 -3.18
N TRP A 198 -2.72 -8.50 -3.82
CA TRP A 198 -1.47 -8.07 -4.43
C TRP A 198 -1.67 -7.10 -5.60
N PHE A 199 -2.61 -7.38 -6.50
CA PHE A 199 -2.85 -6.48 -7.64
C PHE A 199 -3.46 -5.15 -7.21
N LEU A 200 -4.25 -5.12 -6.14
CA LEU A 200 -4.72 -3.88 -5.53
C LEU A 200 -3.54 -3.11 -4.90
N TYR A 201 -2.68 -3.79 -4.14
CA TYR A 201 -1.53 -3.17 -3.49
C TYR A 201 -0.50 -2.65 -4.51
N TYR A 202 0.10 -3.55 -5.30
CA TYR A 202 1.15 -3.19 -6.26
C TYR A 202 0.62 -2.27 -7.36
N GLY A 203 -0.60 -2.54 -7.85
CA GLY A 203 -1.26 -1.64 -8.79
C GLY A 203 -1.52 -0.27 -8.18
N GLY A 204 -1.93 -0.21 -6.91
CA GLY A 204 -2.13 1.04 -6.19
C GLY A 204 -0.84 1.86 -6.06
N GLN A 205 0.26 1.21 -5.68
CA GLN A 205 1.59 1.84 -5.62
C GLN A 205 2.04 2.36 -6.99
N ALA A 206 1.86 1.57 -8.04
CA ALA A 206 2.19 1.97 -9.41
C ALA A 206 1.35 3.17 -9.88
N LEU A 207 0.06 3.21 -9.56
CA LEU A 207 -0.81 4.34 -9.89
C LEU A 207 -0.47 5.60 -9.11
N ILE A 208 -0.12 5.49 -7.82
CA ILE A 208 0.39 6.63 -7.02
C ILE A 208 1.65 7.18 -7.67
N ALA A 209 2.63 6.33 -7.94
CA ALA A 209 3.90 6.74 -8.52
C ALA A 209 3.73 7.38 -9.90
N TRP A 210 2.97 6.71 -10.79
CA TRP A 210 2.69 7.22 -12.12
C TRP A 210 1.91 8.53 -12.09
N GLY A 211 0.85 8.60 -11.29
CA GLY A 211 0.01 9.79 -11.17
C GLY A 211 0.74 11.01 -10.63
N VAL A 212 1.74 10.82 -9.76
CA VAL A 212 2.59 11.93 -9.32
C VAL A 212 3.55 12.32 -10.44
N LEU A 213 4.29 11.37 -11.01
CA LEU A 213 5.35 11.66 -12.00
C LEU A 213 4.81 12.25 -13.30
N SER A 214 3.63 11.83 -13.75
CA SER A 214 3.00 12.35 -14.98
C SER A 214 2.52 13.78 -14.88
N ASN A 215 2.34 14.31 -13.65
CA ASN A 215 1.84 15.66 -13.39
C ASN A 215 2.93 16.62 -12.88
N LEU A 216 4.18 16.15 -12.77
CA LEU A 216 5.36 16.97 -12.48
C LEU A 216 6.13 17.38 -13.73
N ALA A 217 5.77 16.81 -14.88
CA ALA A 217 6.38 17.05 -16.19
C ALA A 217 5.78 18.29 -16.87
#